data_AF-A0A3D0NX82-F1
#
_entry.id   AF-A0A3D0NX82-F1
#
_cell.length_a   1.000
_cell.length_b   1.000
_cell.length_c   1.000
_cell.angle_alpha   90.00
_cell.angle_beta   90.00
_cell.angle_gamma   90.00
#
_symmetry.space_group_name_H-M   'P 1'
#
loop_
_entity.id
_entity.type
_entity.pdbx_description
1 polymer ?
#
loop_
_entity_poly.entity_id
_entity_poly.type
_entity_poly.pdbx_seq_one_letter_code
_entity_poly.pdbx_strand_id
1 'polypeptide(L)'
;DDAATTADITAEGVENLGGKKINVALTSGTYTTEGSTFHAKNGDSVVTYTISKGNDTVSVGDKVAVFEDNGTETLTFSQPDKTNATVAGEHTENLTFTVSVEDVFPIGCTLKEGDTVNLGNSVYVYFTDSNYEISGDYTLSYMSYDYGVGVHNYALTQGNNVAYFIVPDDNSAKPTAITVTGGSGTSTDPYTFTAVH
;
A
#
# COMPACT_ATOMS: atom_id res chain seq x y z
N ASP A 1 28.05 -5.55 -27.96
CA ASP A 1 26.69 -6.03 -28.11
C ASP A 1 25.86 -5.28 -27.09
N ASP A 2 25.10 -4.27 -27.55
CA ASP A 2 24.30 -3.35 -26.71
C ASP A 2 22.81 -3.76 -26.80
N ALA A 3 22.51 -5.02 -26.47
CA ALA A 3 21.13 -5.44 -26.31
C ALA A 3 20.68 -5.05 -24.90
N ALA A 4 19.59 -4.28 -24.79
CA ALA A 4 18.93 -4.04 -23.51
C ALA A 4 18.51 -5.41 -22.93
N THR A 5 19.14 -5.81 -21.84
CA THR A 5 18.75 -7.01 -21.09
C THR A 5 17.54 -6.67 -20.24
N THR A 6 16.37 -7.14 -20.66
CA THR A 6 15.19 -7.19 -19.80
C THR A 6 15.32 -8.38 -18.86
N ALA A 7 15.14 -8.15 -17.57
CA ALA A 7 15.01 -9.22 -16.57
C ALA A 7 13.58 -9.20 -16.04
N ASP A 8 12.86 -10.29 -16.23
CA ASP A 8 11.50 -10.44 -15.70
C ASP A 8 11.58 -11.07 -14.31
N ILE A 9 11.05 -10.38 -13.30
CA ILE A 9 10.84 -10.93 -11.97
C ILE A 9 9.35 -11.25 -11.86
N THR A 10 8.99 -12.52 -11.92
CA THR A 10 7.61 -12.99 -11.80
C THR A 10 7.34 -13.51 -10.39
N ALA A 11 6.29 -13.00 -9.75
CA ALA A 11 5.69 -13.64 -8.59
C ALA A 11 4.47 -14.43 -9.06
N GLU A 12 4.54 -15.76 -9.02
CA GLU A 12 3.42 -16.65 -9.36
C GLU A 12 2.68 -17.10 -8.08
N GLY A 13 1.38 -17.36 -8.19
CA GLY A 13 0.56 -17.87 -7.07
C GLY A 13 0.02 -16.80 -6.12
N VAL A 14 0.01 -15.53 -6.51
CA VAL A 14 -0.75 -14.49 -5.80
C VAL A 14 -2.21 -14.57 -6.22
N GLU A 15 -2.92 -15.60 -5.78
CA GLU A 15 -4.36 -15.71 -6.01
C GLU A 15 -5.14 -15.12 -4.83
N ASN A 16 -5.99 -14.14 -5.16
CA ASN A 16 -6.97 -13.52 -4.28
C ASN A 16 -6.38 -12.80 -3.06
N LEU A 17 -5.91 -11.58 -3.28
CA LEU A 17 -5.44 -10.69 -2.21
C LEU A 17 -6.57 -10.23 -1.27
N GLY A 18 -7.85 -10.43 -1.60
CA GLY A 18 -8.97 -10.24 -0.65
C GLY A 18 -8.91 -8.93 0.15
N GLY A 19 -8.68 -7.81 -0.54
CA GLY A 19 -8.35 -6.55 0.13
C GLY A 19 -6.94 -6.59 0.73
N LYS A 20 -5.92 -6.88 -0.06
CA LYS A 20 -4.52 -6.73 0.35
C LYS A 20 -3.74 -6.05 -0.78
N LYS A 21 -2.80 -5.20 -0.41
CA LYS A 21 -1.85 -4.52 -1.29
C LYS A 21 -0.52 -5.25 -1.21
N ILE A 22 0.06 -5.60 -2.35
CA ILE A 22 1.46 -6.00 -2.42
C ILE A 22 2.31 -4.77 -2.66
N ASN A 23 3.32 -4.58 -1.83
CA ASN A 23 4.34 -3.56 -2.00
C ASN A 23 5.66 -4.23 -2.31
N VAL A 24 6.35 -3.74 -3.34
CA VAL A 24 7.70 -4.17 -3.69
C VAL A 24 8.65 -2.99 -3.51
N ALA A 25 9.71 -3.16 -2.73
CA ALA A 25 10.71 -2.12 -2.50
C ALA A 25 12.11 -2.59 -2.86
N LEU A 26 12.91 -1.72 -3.48
CA LEU A 26 14.32 -1.97 -3.75
C LEU A 26 15.12 -1.59 -2.50
N THR A 27 15.57 -2.56 -1.72
CA THR A 27 16.15 -2.30 -0.39
C THR A 27 17.66 -2.21 -0.40
N SER A 28 18.33 -2.78 -1.40
CA SER A 28 19.78 -2.66 -1.56
C SER A 28 20.26 -3.17 -2.92
N GLY A 29 21.44 -2.71 -3.32
CA GLY A 29 22.34 -3.40 -4.23
C GLY A 29 23.56 -3.93 -3.47
N THR A 30 24.24 -4.92 -4.03
CA THR A 30 25.46 -5.51 -3.42
C THR A 30 26.54 -4.45 -3.16
N TYR A 31 26.62 -3.43 -4.03
CA TYR A 31 27.60 -2.35 -3.93
C TYR A 31 26.98 -0.96 -3.82
N THR A 32 25.65 -0.89 -3.77
CA THR A 32 24.87 0.35 -3.67
C THR A 32 23.89 0.20 -2.52
N THR A 33 24.20 0.76 -1.36
CA THR A 33 23.33 0.65 -0.17
C THR A 33 22.42 1.84 0.02
N GLU A 34 22.61 2.92 -0.73
CA GLU A 34 21.80 4.14 -0.70
C GLU A 34 21.92 4.91 -2.02
N GLY A 35 20.96 5.79 -2.29
CA GLY A 35 20.95 6.66 -3.47
C GLY A 35 20.47 5.98 -4.76
N SER A 36 20.60 6.71 -5.87
CA SER A 36 20.04 6.35 -7.19
C SER A 36 21.08 5.99 -8.26
N THR A 37 22.36 6.10 -7.92
CA THR A 37 23.47 5.67 -8.80
C THR A 37 23.95 4.32 -8.32
N PHE A 38 23.74 3.31 -9.16
CA PHE A 38 24.08 1.93 -8.90
C PHE A 38 25.48 1.60 -9.42
N HIS A 39 26.14 0.62 -8.81
CA HIS A 39 27.57 0.33 -9.01
C HIS A 39 27.77 -1.16 -9.30
N ALA A 40 27.90 -1.52 -10.57
CA ALA A 40 28.30 -2.88 -10.93
C ALA A 40 29.82 -3.00 -10.96
N LYS A 41 30.36 -4.08 -10.38
CA LYS A 41 31.81 -4.24 -10.19
C LYS A 41 32.38 -5.47 -10.88
N ASN A 42 33.65 -5.34 -11.27
CA ASN A 42 34.55 -6.43 -11.64
C ASN A 42 35.88 -6.21 -10.89
N GLY A 43 36.03 -6.88 -9.74
CA GLY A 43 37.08 -6.52 -8.79
C GLY A 43 36.93 -5.06 -8.33
N ASP A 44 37.98 -4.26 -8.51
CA ASP A 44 37.99 -2.83 -8.19
C ASP A 44 37.48 -1.94 -9.33
N SER A 45 37.24 -2.50 -10.52
CA SER A 45 36.66 -1.76 -11.66
C SER A 45 35.16 -1.54 -11.44
N VAL A 46 34.68 -0.34 -11.73
CA VAL A 46 33.30 0.07 -11.48
C VAL A 46 32.69 0.66 -12.73
N VAL A 47 31.49 0.21 -13.08
CA VAL A 47 30.58 0.91 -14.00
C VAL A 47 29.36 1.37 -13.21
N THR A 48 28.85 2.54 -13.55
CA THR A 48 27.65 3.09 -12.90
C THR A 48 26.46 3.06 -13.83
N TYR A 49 25.27 2.92 -13.27
CA TYR A 49 24.01 3.00 -14.02
C TYR A 49 22.92 3.55 -13.10
N THR A 50 21.76 3.85 -13.69
CA THR A 50 20.58 4.30 -12.97
C THR A 50 19.41 3.40 -13.32
N ILE A 51 18.43 3.35 -12.40
CA ILE A 51 17.17 2.64 -12.60
C ILE A 51 16.07 3.69 -12.62
N SER A 52 15.08 3.51 -13.49
CA SER A 52 13.93 4.40 -13.61
C SER A 52 12.63 3.62 -13.64
N LYS A 53 11.58 4.23 -13.09
CA LYS A 53 10.18 3.81 -13.18
C LYS A 53 9.44 4.89 -13.97
N GLY A 54 9.12 4.59 -15.23
CA GLY A 54 8.65 5.63 -16.14
C GLY A 54 9.69 6.76 -16.25
N ASN A 55 9.33 7.98 -15.83
CA ASN A 55 10.21 9.13 -15.86
C ASN A 55 10.94 9.39 -14.52
N ASP A 56 10.59 8.65 -13.47
CA ASP A 56 11.12 8.87 -12.14
C ASP A 56 12.36 8.01 -11.91
N THR A 57 13.40 8.61 -11.32
CA THR A 57 14.61 7.88 -10.95
C THR A 57 14.38 7.11 -9.66
N VAL A 58 14.75 5.84 -9.65
CA VAL A 58 14.63 4.94 -8.51
C VAL A 58 15.90 5.00 -7.66
N SER A 59 15.72 5.10 -6.35
CA SER A 59 16.76 5.02 -5.33
C SER A 59 16.62 3.76 -4.47
N VAL A 60 17.71 3.34 -3.83
CA VAL A 60 17.65 2.34 -2.76
C VAL A 60 16.80 2.89 -1.60
N GLY A 61 15.83 2.10 -1.17
CA GLY A 61 14.80 2.46 -0.19
C GLY A 61 13.44 2.74 -0.84
N ASP A 62 13.38 2.94 -2.16
CA ASP A 62 12.13 3.29 -2.83
C ASP A 62 11.21 2.09 -2.98
N LYS A 63 9.91 2.39 -2.87
CA LYS A 63 8.84 1.48 -3.27
C LYS A 63 8.71 1.52 -4.78
N VAL A 64 9.10 0.44 -5.44
CA VAL A 64 9.16 0.34 -6.90
C VAL A 64 7.86 -0.15 -7.53
N ALA A 65 7.05 -0.93 -6.80
CA ALA A 65 5.75 -1.39 -7.29
C ALA A 65 4.70 -1.48 -6.16
N VAL A 66 3.45 -1.23 -6.53
CA VAL A 66 2.27 -1.44 -5.68
C VAL A 66 1.21 -2.15 -6.51
N PHE A 67 0.70 -3.28 -6.03
CA PHE A 67 -0.32 -4.06 -6.70
C PHE A 67 -1.51 -4.27 -5.78
N GLU A 68 -2.68 -3.76 -6.19
CA GLU A 68 -3.98 -4.05 -5.55
C GLU A 68 -4.72 -5.18 -6.29
N ASP A 69 -4.38 -5.35 -7.57
CA ASP A 69 -4.89 -6.36 -8.49
C ASP A 69 -3.73 -6.93 -9.34
N ASN A 70 -4.03 -7.93 -10.17
CA ASN A 70 -3.08 -8.47 -11.14
C ASN A 70 -2.53 -7.36 -12.05
N GLY A 71 -1.22 -7.23 -12.09
CA GLY A 71 -0.57 -6.18 -12.86
C GLY A 71 0.90 -6.46 -13.13
N THR A 72 1.55 -5.53 -13.80
CA THR A 72 2.97 -5.58 -14.11
C THR A 72 3.55 -4.20 -13.92
N GLU A 73 4.75 -4.16 -13.36
CA GLU A 73 5.54 -2.94 -13.19
C GLU A 73 6.85 -3.11 -13.95
N THR A 74 7.34 -2.06 -14.59
CA THR A 74 8.56 -2.11 -15.41
C THR A 74 9.58 -1.13 -14.90
N LEU A 75 10.78 -1.64 -14.62
CA LEU A 75 11.96 -0.85 -14.30
C LEU A 75 12.89 -0.81 -15.51
N THR A 76 13.37 0.38 -15.85
CA THR A 76 14.27 0.61 -16.97
C THR A 76 15.66 0.97 -16.46
N PHE A 77 16.66 0.24 -16.94
CA PHE A 77 18.06 0.44 -16.62
C PHE A 77 18.71 1.32 -17.67
N SER A 78 19.49 2.31 -17.24
CA SER A 78 20.25 3.14 -18.17
C SER A 78 21.42 2.37 -18.78
N GLN A 79 21.97 2.91 -19.87
CA GLN A 79 23.23 2.41 -20.38
C GLN A 79 24.33 2.66 -19.32
N PRO A 80 25.18 1.65 -19.02
CA PRO A 80 26.24 1.83 -18.04
C PRO A 80 27.22 2.92 -18.47
N ASP A 81 27.50 3.86 -17.56
CA ASP A 81 28.61 4.79 -17.65
C ASP A 81 29.91 4.05 -17.29
N LYS A 82 30.82 4.03 -18.27
CA LYS A 82 32.08 3.30 -18.23
C LYS A 82 33.27 4.20 -17.90
N THR A 83 33.03 5.47 -17.56
CA THR A 83 34.10 6.46 -17.29
C THR A 83 35.06 6.00 -16.19
N ASN A 84 34.57 5.22 -15.21
CA ASN A 84 35.35 4.70 -14.10
C ASN A 84 35.79 3.23 -14.26
N ALA A 85 35.52 2.60 -15.40
CA ALA A 85 35.91 1.21 -15.65
C ALA A 85 37.41 1.12 -15.94
N THR A 86 38.12 0.27 -15.20
CA THR A 86 39.57 0.04 -15.36
C THR A 86 39.89 -1.27 -16.04
N VAL A 87 38.93 -2.20 -16.14
CA VAL A 87 39.05 -3.45 -16.90
C VAL A 87 37.86 -3.66 -17.82
N ALA A 88 38.11 -4.37 -18.92
CA ALA A 88 37.04 -4.90 -19.76
C ALA A 88 36.46 -6.19 -19.16
N GLY A 89 35.18 -6.43 -19.40
CA GLY A 89 34.50 -7.66 -18.98
C GLY A 89 33.17 -7.39 -18.30
N GLU A 90 32.56 -8.47 -17.82
CA GLU A 90 31.30 -8.44 -17.08
C GLU A 90 31.50 -7.73 -15.74
N HIS A 91 30.62 -6.78 -15.44
CA HIS A 91 30.50 -6.13 -14.13
C HIS A 91 29.13 -6.50 -13.58
N THR A 92 29.08 -6.96 -12.33
CA THR A 92 27.83 -7.49 -11.75
C THR A 92 27.44 -6.72 -10.51
N GLU A 93 26.14 -6.60 -10.28
CA GLU A 93 25.54 -6.17 -9.02
C GLU A 93 24.27 -6.97 -8.79
N ASN A 94 24.08 -7.51 -7.59
CA ASN A 94 22.81 -8.12 -7.22
C ASN A 94 21.94 -7.10 -6.50
N LEU A 95 20.71 -6.91 -6.98
CA LEU A 95 19.69 -6.08 -6.37
C LEU A 95 18.80 -6.94 -5.47
N THR A 96 18.48 -6.42 -4.29
CA THR A 96 17.58 -7.06 -3.32
C THR A 96 16.26 -6.31 -3.26
N PHE A 97 15.18 -7.03 -3.52
CA PHE A 97 13.83 -6.51 -3.38
C PHE A 97 13.15 -7.16 -2.18
N THR A 98 12.41 -6.37 -1.42
CA THR A 98 11.48 -6.90 -0.41
C THR A 98 10.07 -6.83 -0.95
N VAL A 99 9.30 -7.88 -0.64
CA VAL A 99 7.87 -7.96 -0.92
C VAL A 99 7.16 -7.95 0.43
N SER A 100 6.28 -6.98 0.64
CA SER A 100 5.41 -6.92 1.80
C SER A 100 3.95 -6.90 1.37
N VAL A 101 3.09 -7.40 2.26
CA VAL A 101 1.64 -7.38 2.07
C VAL A 101 1.04 -6.48 3.14
N GLU A 102 0.21 -5.53 2.72
CA GLU A 102 -0.55 -4.64 3.60
C GLU A 102 -2.04 -4.95 3.45
N ASP A 103 -2.77 -4.93 4.56
CA ASP A 103 -4.23 -5.09 4.51
C ASP A 103 -4.88 -3.84 3.92
N VAL A 104 -5.79 -4.04 2.97
CA VAL A 104 -6.74 -3.06 2.46
C VAL A 104 -8.09 -3.47 2.99
N PHE A 105 -8.75 -2.61 3.75
CA PHE A 105 -10.03 -3.00 4.30
C PHE A 105 -11.05 -3.36 3.19
N PRO A 106 -11.50 -4.61 3.06
CA PRO A 106 -12.21 -5.03 1.86
C PRO A 106 -13.64 -4.50 1.84
N ILE A 107 -14.08 -4.01 0.67
CA ILE A 107 -15.50 -3.75 0.40
C ILE A 107 -16.27 -5.06 0.58
N GLY A 108 -17.43 -4.99 1.25
CA GLY A 108 -18.24 -6.14 1.63
C GLY A 108 -17.89 -6.74 2.99
N CYS A 109 -16.85 -6.23 3.67
CA CYS A 109 -16.55 -6.62 5.04
C CYS A 109 -17.68 -6.17 5.98
N THR A 110 -18.23 -7.12 6.74
CA THR A 110 -19.25 -6.87 7.74
C THR A 110 -18.61 -6.86 9.14
N LEU A 111 -18.84 -5.79 9.88
CA LEU A 111 -18.32 -5.54 11.22
C LEU A 111 -19.45 -5.55 12.25
N LYS A 112 -19.22 -6.23 13.36
CA LYS A 112 -20.11 -6.28 14.51
C LYS A 112 -19.53 -5.49 15.66
N GLU A 113 -20.41 -5.07 16.55
CA GLU A 113 -20.00 -4.48 17.82
C GLU A 113 -19.06 -5.43 18.57
N GLY A 114 -17.93 -4.91 19.02
CA GLY A 114 -16.86 -5.65 19.69
C GLY A 114 -15.79 -6.22 18.76
N ASP A 115 -15.97 -6.17 17.43
CA ASP A 115 -14.94 -6.61 16.50
C ASP A 115 -13.71 -5.71 16.60
N THR A 116 -12.52 -6.32 16.58
CA THR A 116 -11.26 -5.62 16.38
C THR A 116 -10.98 -5.59 14.88
N VAL A 117 -10.82 -4.38 14.36
CA VAL A 117 -10.77 -4.08 12.95
C VAL A 117 -9.46 -3.37 12.64
N ASN A 118 -8.65 -3.95 11.75
CA ASN A 118 -7.52 -3.25 11.16
C ASN A 118 -7.99 -2.63 9.85
N LEU A 119 -8.26 -1.32 9.87
CA LEU A 119 -8.71 -0.59 8.68
C LEU A 119 -7.55 -0.24 7.74
N GLY A 120 -6.30 -0.52 8.13
CA GLY A 120 -5.07 -0.16 7.45
C GLY A 120 -4.32 0.97 8.15
N ASN A 121 -3.26 1.46 7.50
CA ASN A 121 -2.52 2.65 7.91
C ASN A 121 -3.01 3.86 7.11
N SER A 122 -3.29 4.98 7.79
CA SER A 122 -3.71 6.25 7.18
C SER A 122 -4.98 6.15 6.33
N VAL A 123 -6.01 5.49 6.88
CA VAL A 123 -7.29 5.28 6.20
C VAL A 123 -8.28 6.35 6.57
N TYR A 124 -9.00 6.86 5.58
CA TYR A 124 -10.00 7.90 5.76
C TYR A 124 -11.41 7.30 5.79
N VAL A 125 -12.14 7.60 6.85
CA VAL A 125 -13.58 7.30 6.97
C VAL A 125 -14.37 8.60 6.83
N TYR A 126 -15.51 8.53 6.14
CA TYR A 126 -16.37 9.70 5.96
C TYR A 126 -17.08 10.06 7.26
N PHE A 127 -16.90 11.30 7.71
CA PHE A 127 -17.64 11.94 8.78
C PHE A 127 -18.41 13.12 8.17
N THR A 128 -19.60 13.43 8.69
CA THR A 128 -20.59 14.41 8.17
C THR A 128 -20.05 15.43 7.14
N ASP A 129 -19.00 16.16 7.51
CA ASP A 129 -18.42 17.25 6.71
C ASP A 129 -16.87 17.16 6.55
N SER A 130 -16.23 16.07 7.00
CA SER A 130 -14.77 15.91 6.93
C SER A 130 -14.30 14.45 6.91
N ASN A 131 -13.11 14.22 6.38
CA ASN A 131 -12.50 12.89 6.34
C ASN A 131 -11.58 12.73 7.56
N TYR A 132 -11.71 11.62 8.29
CA TYR A 132 -10.86 11.33 9.45
C TYR A 132 -9.88 10.21 9.14
N GLU A 133 -8.60 10.50 9.33
CA GLU A 133 -7.53 9.52 9.22
C GLU A 133 -7.46 8.64 10.48
N ILE A 134 -7.52 7.33 10.28
CA ILE A 134 -7.37 6.29 11.29
C ILE A 134 -6.22 5.36 10.92
N SER A 135 -5.51 4.82 11.92
CA SER A 135 -4.39 3.90 11.68
C SER A 135 -4.30 2.80 12.75
N GLY A 136 -4.14 1.56 12.31
CA GLY A 136 -3.97 0.38 13.17
C GLY A 136 -5.27 -0.30 13.59
N ASP A 137 -5.19 -1.09 14.66
CA ASP A 137 -6.30 -1.91 15.14
C ASP A 137 -7.25 -1.10 16.03
N TYR A 138 -8.54 -1.09 15.70
CA TYR A 138 -9.59 -0.43 16.50
C TYR A 138 -10.72 -1.40 16.86
N THR A 139 -11.30 -1.25 18.05
CA THR A 139 -12.53 -1.95 18.42
C THR A 139 -13.75 -1.12 18.05
N LEU A 140 -14.68 -1.72 17.30
CA LEU A 140 -15.95 -1.10 16.92
C LEU A 140 -16.96 -1.15 18.07
N SER A 141 -17.59 -0.02 18.38
CA SER A 141 -18.66 0.10 19.38
C SER A 141 -19.85 0.87 18.82
N TYR A 142 -21.06 0.36 19.03
CA TYR A 142 -22.29 1.11 18.73
C TYR A 142 -22.56 2.12 19.84
N MET A 143 -22.95 3.33 19.48
CA MET A 143 -23.27 4.37 20.46
C MET A 143 -24.76 4.65 20.55
N SER A 144 -25.38 5.10 19.46
CA SER A 144 -26.76 5.61 19.48
C SER A 144 -27.32 5.80 18.07
N TYR A 145 -28.65 5.96 18.01
CA TYR A 145 -29.35 6.43 16.82
C TYR A 145 -29.67 7.93 16.97
N ASP A 146 -29.39 8.73 15.93
CA ASP A 146 -29.76 10.14 15.87
C ASP A 146 -31.03 10.32 15.03
N TYR A 147 -32.15 10.55 15.71
CA TYR A 147 -33.46 10.78 15.11
C TYR A 147 -33.54 12.05 14.26
N GLY A 148 -32.66 13.04 14.49
CA GLY A 148 -32.69 14.31 13.78
C GLY A 148 -32.20 14.19 12.33
N VAL A 149 -31.33 13.21 12.06
CA VAL A 149 -30.66 13.05 10.76
C VAL A 149 -30.80 11.64 10.15
N GLY A 150 -31.37 10.66 10.87
CA GLY A 150 -31.56 9.30 10.35
C GLY A 150 -30.24 8.53 10.21
N VAL A 151 -29.41 8.53 11.26
CA VAL A 151 -28.10 7.86 11.23
C VAL A 151 -27.80 7.12 12.53
N HIS A 152 -26.99 6.06 12.41
CA HIS A 152 -26.40 5.37 13.56
C HIS A 152 -24.98 5.86 13.81
N ASN A 153 -24.66 6.13 15.07
CA ASN A 153 -23.35 6.59 15.52
C ASN A 153 -22.51 5.41 16.04
N TYR A 154 -21.27 5.33 15.58
CA TYR A 154 -20.29 4.33 15.99
C TYR A 154 -19.00 4.98 16.47
N ALA A 155 -18.27 4.23 17.29
CA ALA A 155 -16.93 4.58 17.74
C ALA A 155 -15.93 3.48 17.40
N LEU A 156 -14.75 3.87 16.91
CA LEU A 156 -13.56 3.04 16.75
C LEU A 156 -12.58 3.42 17.85
N THR A 157 -12.24 2.49 18.73
CA THR A 157 -11.37 2.75 19.90
C THR A 157 -10.05 2.00 19.81
N GLN A 158 -8.93 2.70 20.00
CA GLN A 158 -7.58 2.14 20.10
C GLN A 158 -6.84 2.79 21.27
N GLY A 159 -6.73 2.09 22.39
CA GLY A 159 -6.16 2.66 23.61
C GLY A 159 -6.93 3.91 24.06
N ASN A 160 -6.26 5.07 24.06
CA ASN A 160 -6.87 6.36 24.40
C ASN A 160 -7.42 7.13 23.18
N ASN A 161 -7.22 6.61 21.96
CA ASN A 161 -7.70 7.23 20.73
C ASN A 161 -9.11 6.73 20.42
N VAL A 162 -10.04 7.66 20.17
CA VAL A 162 -11.40 7.35 19.74
C VAL A 162 -11.71 8.12 18.48
N ALA A 163 -12.07 7.42 17.41
CA ALA A 163 -12.63 8.00 16.20
C ALA A 163 -14.14 7.69 16.15
N TYR A 164 -14.95 8.66 15.73
CA TYR A 164 -16.39 8.48 15.60
C TYR A 164 -16.76 8.53 14.12
N PHE A 165 -17.75 7.74 13.72
CA PHE A 165 -18.31 7.80 12.37
C PHE A 165 -19.80 7.48 12.39
N ILE A 166 -20.48 7.88 11.32
CA ILE A 166 -21.93 7.70 11.18
C ILE A 166 -22.24 6.77 10.02
N VAL A 167 -23.32 6.02 10.17
CA VAL A 167 -23.84 5.12 9.15
C VAL A 167 -25.26 5.57 8.83
N PRO A 168 -25.52 6.14 7.64
CA PRO A 168 -26.86 6.54 7.23
C PRO A 168 -27.81 5.34 7.18
N ASP A 169 -28.95 5.48 7.85
CA ASP A 169 -30.00 4.45 7.93
C ASP A 169 -31.24 5.03 8.62
N ASP A 170 -32.37 5.10 7.91
CA ASP A 170 -33.63 5.64 8.45
C ASP A 170 -34.34 4.68 9.43
N ASN A 171 -33.78 3.49 9.67
CA ASN A 171 -34.29 2.54 10.63
C ASN A 171 -33.75 2.82 12.04
N SER A 172 -34.63 3.18 12.98
CA SER A 172 -34.25 3.47 14.37
C SER A 172 -33.86 2.24 15.20
N ALA A 173 -34.06 1.02 14.70
CA ALA A 173 -33.60 -0.19 15.38
C ALA A 173 -32.06 -0.23 15.40
N LYS A 174 -31.47 -0.75 16.48
CA LYS A 174 -30.01 -0.94 16.55
C LYS A 174 -29.59 -1.96 15.47
N PRO A 175 -28.65 -1.64 14.57
CA PRO A 175 -28.15 -2.57 13.58
C PRO A 175 -27.41 -3.75 14.23
N THR A 176 -27.52 -4.93 13.64
CA THR A 176 -26.78 -6.13 14.06
C THR A 176 -25.33 -6.10 13.58
N ALA A 177 -25.04 -5.37 12.51
CA ALA A 177 -23.70 -5.12 11.97
C ALA A 177 -23.69 -3.88 11.06
N ILE A 178 -22.51 -3.52 10.58
CA ILE A 178 -22.30 -2.57 9.47
C ILE A 178 -21.48 -3.25 8.38
N THR A 179 -21.67 -2.86 7.12
CA THR A 179 -20.88 -3.37 6.01
C THR A 179 -20.22 -2.23 5.26
N VAL A 180 -18.95 -2.40 4.90
CA VAL A 180 -18.25 -1.47 3.99
C VAL A 180 -18.86 -1.64 2.60
N THR A 181 -19.40 -0.59 2.01
CA THR A 181 -20.10 -0.67 0.73
C THR A 181 -19.40 0.04 -0.42
N GLY A 182 -18.38 0.84 -0.12
CA GLY A 182 -17.68 1.62 -1.12
C GLY A 182 -16.48 2.36 -0.52
N GLY A 183 -15.74 3.03 -1.41
CA GLY A 183 -14.52 3.75 -1.10
C GLY A 183 -13.26 2.87 -1.10
N SER A 184 -12.10 3.51 -1.29
CA SER A 184 -10.77 2.91 -1.22
C SER A 184 -10.06 3.19 0.12
N GLY A 185 -10.69 3.99 0.99
CA GLY A 185 -10.11 4.41 2.26
C GLY A 185 -9.07 5.52 2.11
N THR A 186 -8.98 6.17 0.94
CA THR A 186 -8.06 7.30 0.72
C THR A 186 -8.73 8.63 1.08
N SER A 187 -7.94 9.69 1.28
CA SER A 187 -8.47 11.01 1.62
C SER A 187 -9.42 11.60 0.57
N THR A 188 -9.32 11.16 -0.68
CA THR A 188 -10.20 11.57 -1.79
C THR A 188 -11.33 10.58 -2.06
N ASP A 189 -11.27 9.39 -1.48
CA ASP A 189 -12.24 8.32 -1.68
C ASP A 189 -12.35 7.45 -0.40
N PRO A 190 -12.95 8.03 0.67
CA PRO A 190 -13.03 7.41 1.99
C PRO A 190 -14.02 6.25 2.02
N TYR A 191 -13.87 5.33 2.98
CA TYR A 191 -14.80 4.22 3.11
C TYR A 191 -16.22 4.69 3.48
N THR A 192 -17.21 4.08 2.84
CA THR A 192 -18.64 4.24 3.14
C THR A 192 -19.22 2.96 3.73
N PHE A 193 -20.22 3.10 4.59
CA PHE A 193 -20.82 2.00 5.34
C PHE A 193 -22.34 1.98 5.18
N THR A 194 -22.93 0.81 5.30
CA THR A 194 -24.39 0.63 5.46
C THR A 194 -24.72 -0.22 6.67
N ALA A 195 -25.85 0.08 7.32
CA ALA A 195 -26.37 -0.72 8.41
C ALA A 195 -26.89 -2.09 7.93
N VAL A 196 -26.76 -3.11 8.78
CA VAL A 196 -27.33 -4.45 8.60
C VAL A 196 -28.26 -4.72 9.77
N HIS A 197 -29.49 -5.16 9.50
CA HIS A 197 -30.50 -5.51 10.50
C HIS A 197 -30.73 -7.02 10.53
#